data_AF-A0A6A5RS76-F1
#
_entry.id   AF-A0A6A5RS76-F1
#
_cell.length_a   1.000
_cell.length_b   1.000
_cell.length_c   1.000
_cell.angle_alpha   90.00
_cell.angle_beta   90.00
_cell.angle_gamma   90.00
#
_symmetry.space_group_name_H-M   'P 1'
#
loop_
_entity.id
_entity.type
_entity.pdbx_description
1 polymer ?
#
loop_
_entity_poly.entity_id
_entity_poly.type
_entity_poly.pdbx_seq_one_letter_code
_entity_poly.pdbx_strand_id
1 'polypeptide(L)'
;MRAICADQMSFLSHVSVSSVYQDLADGLWQDSGTTVRIKTHALSTIAGQLESNDATILSILHLLLSEVGGDETAFSVHYRGLQGLIHKRGGLSQLTYHLATYVVLHLTTLAMLKRLPELAPHPTSNLTLRHTRQSYPCASPLYALHGEFTSLGNSCSTQTLEIIIDMSNLTQAFTHQHQGVTNFVPTPQYHEIYSHLHRSPSAQDIDWIHESTRLAALIYTHAIIHHTTFTSAANISHQDPTMGNTTVLHALLSAVDHTDAIGCWGSMRGVFLWVCLIGGAASWGSDNPEVGFVSPQMAWMRKCFSFWAIRAVVGVGFEFADGTMEGLRMGLRIRNLLDERNL
;
A
#
# COMPACT_ATOMS: atom_id res chain seq x y z
N MET A 1 -1.04 3.11 20.65
CA MET A 1 0.02 3.01 21.69
C MET A 1 -0.42 2.35 23.00
N ARG A 2 -1.46 2.82 23.72
CA ARG A 2 -1.83 2.22 25.03
C ARG A 2 -2.04 0.70 25.00
N ALA A 3 -2.75 0.16 24.00
CA ALA A 3 -2.96 -1.28 23.87
C ALA A 3 -1.66 -2.07 23.59
N ILE A 4 -0.74 -1.50 22.80
CA ILE A 4 0.55 -2.11 22.46
C ILE A 4 1.46 -2.15 23.69
N CYS A 5 1.47 -1.09 24.50
CA CYS A 5 2.32 -1.00 25.69
C CYS A 5 1.72 -1.70 26.92
N ALA A 6 0.46 -2.12 26.88
CA ALA A 6 -0.22 -2.77 28.01
C ALA A 6 0.17 -4.24 28.17
N ASP A 7 0.72 -4.85 27.13
CA ASP A 7 1.05 -6.26 27.08
C ASP A 7 2.46 -6.47 26.51
N GLN A 8 3.26 -7.27 27.20
CA GLN A 8 4.67 -7.50 26.85
C GLN A 8 4.82 -8.10 25.45
N MET A 9 3.90 -8.98 25.05
CA MET A 9 3.92 -9.64 23.74
C MET A 9 3.64 -8.68 22.60
N SER A 10 2.61 -7.86 22.78
CA SER A 10 2.22 -6.81 21.86
C SER A 10 3.33 -5.76 21.69
N PHE A 11 4.02 -5.43 22.78
CA PHE A 11 5.18 -4.54 22.73
C PHE A 11 6.36 -5.16 21.98
N LEU A 12 6.79 -6.37 22.35
CA LEU A 12 7.92 -7.05 21.72
C LEU A 12 7.70 -7.28 20.22
N SER A 13 6.48 -7.68 19.83
CA SER A 13 6.14 -7.87 18.42
C SER A 13 6.13 -6.56 17.63
N HIS A 14 5.68 -5.45 18.24
CA HIS A 14 5.78 -4.12 17.62
C HIS A 14 7.24 -3.67 17.43
N VAL A 15 8.13 -4.03 18.37
CA VAL A 15 9.57 -3.78 18.22
C VAL A 15 10.14 -4.52 17.01
N SER A 16 9.65 -5.74 16.69
CA SER A 16 10.05 -6.46 15.47
C SER A 16 9.73 -5.68 14.18
N VAL A 17 8.56 -5.05 14.10
CA VAL A 17 8.21 -4.21 12.94
C VAL A 17 9.08 -2.95 12.91
N SER A 18 9.30 -2.34 14.08
CA SER A 18 10.11 -1.13 14.22
C SER A 18 11.57 -1.35 13.84
N SER A 19 12.14 -2.52 14.16
CA SER A 19 13.51 -2.85 13.80
C SER A 19 13.67 -3.06 12.30
N VAL A 20 12.67 -3.61 11.60
CA VAL A 20 12.69 -3.68 10.13
C VAL A 20 12.63 -2.29 9.49
N TYR A 21 11.87 -1.34 10.07
CA TYR A 21 11.93 0.05 9.61
C TYR A 21 13.30 0.67 9.80
N GLN A 22 13.99 0.36 10.90
CA GLN A 22 15.35 0.83 11.11
C GLN A 22 16.32 0.22 10.09
N ASP A 23 16.22 -1.09 9.84
CA ASP A 23 17.01 -1.76 8.80
C ASP A 23 16.79 -1.11 7.43
N LEU A 24 15.53 -0.79 7.07
CA LEU A 24 15.21 -0.05 5.84
C LEU A 24 15.85 1.34 5.81
N ALA A 25 15.77 2.10 6.92
CA ALA A 25 16.38 3.42 7.01
C ALA A 25 17.92 3.36 6.89
N ASP A 26 18.52 2.24 7.31
CA ASP A 26 19.95 1.97 7.19
C ASP A 26 20.34 1.38 5.80
N GLY A 27 19.40 1.27 4.86
CA GLY A 27 19.63 0.74 3.52
C GLY A 27 19.77 -0.79 3.46
N LEU A 28 19.32 -1.50 4.49
CA LEU A 28 19.42 -2.95 4.59
C LEU A 28 18.17 -3.64 4.05
N TRP A 29 18.33 -4.35 2.93
CA TRP A 29 17.24 -5.16 2.37
C TRP A 29 17.01 -6.45 3.16
N GLN A 30 18.07 -7.04 3.72
CA GLN A 30 17.97 -8.14 4.68
C GLN A 30 17.83 -7.60 6.09
N ASP A 31 17.25 -8.43 6.96
CA ASP A 31 17.16 -8.11 8.37
C ASP A 31 18.55 -8.11 9.02
N SER A 32 18.80 -7.11 9.85
CA SER A 32 20.01 -7.09 10.66
C SER A 32 19.98 -8.22 11.69
N GLY A 33 21.16 -8.60 12.21
CA GLY A 33 21.24 -9.58 13.30
C GLY A 33 20.42 -9.18 14.54
N THR A 34 20.22 -7.88 14.76
CA THR A 34 19.35 -7.34 15.81
C THR A 34 17.88 -7.65 15.52
N THR A 35 17.40 -7.34 14.32
CA THR A 35 16.03 -7.65 13.89
C THR A 35 15.73 -9.15 13.98
N VAL A 36 16.65 -10.00 13.49
CA VAL A 36 16.50 -11.46 13.57
C VAL A 36 16.36 -11.94 15.02
N ARG A 37 17.18 -11.41 15.95
CA ARG A 37 17.08 -11.75 17.38
C ARG A 37 15.74 -11.33 17.98
N ILE A 38 15.26 -10.12 17.66
CA ILE A 38 13.98 -9.60 18.17
C ILE A 38 12.82 -10.48 17.66
N LYS A 39 12.78 -10.77 16.34
CA LYS A 39 11.77 -11.66 15.73
C LYS A 39 11.79 -13.05 16.35
N THR A 40 12.98 -13.63 16.52
CA THR A 40 13.15 -14.96 17.15
C THR A 40 12.64 -14.97 18.59
N HIS A 41 12.93 -13.92 19.35
CA HIS A 41 12.45 -13.79 20.72
C HIS A 41 10.91 -13.66 20.76
N ALA A 42 10.33 -12.77 19.94
CA ALA A 42 8.89 -12.62 19.83
C ALA A 42 8.21 -13.96 19.47
N LEU A 43 8.74 -14.70 18.49
CA LEU A 43 8.25 -16.02 18.11
C LEU A 43 8.31 -17.03 19.26
N SER A 44 9.44 -17.08 19.99
CA SER A 44 9.60 -18.00 21.12
C SER A 44 8.57 -17.75 22.21
N THR A 45 8.25 -16.48 22.48
CA THR A 45 7.28 -16.13 23.52
C THR A 45 5.84 -16.39 23.06
N ILE A 46 5.51 -16.19 21.77
CA ILE A 46 4.21 -16.59 21.22
C ILE A 46 4.02 -18.11 21.28
N ALA A 47 5.05 -18.88 20.93
CA ALA A 47 4.98 -20.34 20.93
C ALA A 47 4.70 -20.91 22.33
N GLY A 48 5.16 -20.23 23.39
CA GLY A 48 4.86 -20.59 24.77
C GLY A 48 3.41 -20.27 25.22
N GLN A 49 2.68 -19.45 24.46
CA GLN A 49 1.37 -18.88 24.85
C GLN A 49 0.40 -18.86 23.65
N LEU A 50 0.21 -20.01 22.99
CA LEU A 50 -0.64 -20.20 21.80
C LEU A 50 -2.16 -20.09 22.09
N GLU A 51 -2.57 -19.06 22.81
CA GLU A 51 -3.97 -18.69 23.03
C GLU A 51 -4.46 -17.79 21.88
N SER A 52 -5.74 -17.90 21.52
CA SER A 52 -6.39 -17.04 20.53
C SER A 52 -6.82 -15.68 21.10
N ASN A 53 -6.01 -15.08 21.98
CA ASN A 53 -6.31 -13.78 22.57
C ASN A 53 -5.83 -12.62 21.66
N ASP A 54 -6.29 -11.41 21.96
CA ASP A 54 -6.01 -10.20 21.15
C ASP A 54 -4.50 -9.91 21.03
N ALA A 55 -3.73 -10.16 22.09
CA ALA A 55 -2.28 -9.96 22.12
C ALA A 55 -1.55 -10.92 21.18
N THR A 56 -1.92 -12.19 21.15
CA THR A 56 -1.35 -13.18 20.23
C THR A 56 -1.68 -12.86 18.78
N ILE A 57 -2.93 -12.49 18.49
CA ILE A 57 -3.37 -12.09 17.14
C ILE A 57 -2.59 -10.87 16.66
N LEU A 58 -2.49 -9.84 17.51
CA LEU A 58 -1.72 -8.64 17.20
C LEU A 58 -0.23 -8.95 17.00
N SER A 59 0.33 -9.84 17.81
CA SER A 59 1.75 -10.22 17.72
C SER A 59 2.07 -10.99 16.45
N ILE A 60 1.19 -11.92 16.04
CA ILE A 60 1.33 -12.63 14.76
C ILE A 60 1.14 -11.67 13.58
N LEU A 61 0.21 -10.71 13.66
CA LEU A 61 0.09 -9.67 12.65
C LEU A 61 1.37 -8.85 12.53
N HIS A 62 1.96 -8.40 13.64
CA HIS A 62 3.24 -7.67 13.60
C HIS A 62 4.37 -8.52 13.00
N LEU A 63 4.47 -9.80 13.34
CA LEU A 63 5.44 -10.70 12.70
C LEU A 63 5.19 -10.82 11.19
N LEU A 64 3.94 -11.02 10.76
CA LEU A 64 3.55 -11.03 9.36
C LEU A 64 4.01 -9.74 8.63
N LEU A 65 3.74 -8.57 9.22
CA LEU A 65 4.15 -7.28 8.67
C LEU A 65 5.67 -7.15 8.62
N SER A 66 6.39 -7.72 9.58
CA SER A 66 7.85 -7.68 9.61
C SER A 66 8.50 -8.55 8.52
N GLU A 67 7.77 -9.48 7.90
CA GLU A 67 8.26 -10.34 6.81
C GLU A 67 7.90 -9.81 5.40
N VAL A 68 7.12 -8.73 5.30
CA VAL A 68 6.64 -8.26 3.99
C VAL A 68 7.81 -7.78 3.11
N GLY A 69 7.91 -8.31 1.89
CA GLY A 69 9.02 -8.00 0.99
C GLY A 69 10.37 -8.64 1.38
N GLY A 70 10.39 -9.49 2.41
CA GLY A 70 11.55 -10.23 2.89
C GLY A 70 11.37 -11.74 2.70
N ASP A 71 11.27 -12.49 3.81
CA ASP A 71 11.12 -13.95 3.79
C ASP A 71 9.66 -14.36 3.47
N GLU A 72 9.42 -14.72 2.21
CA GLU A 72 8.12 -15.18 1.72
C GLU A 72 7.62 -16.47 2.38
N THR A 73 8.54 -17.34 2.83
CA THR A 73 8.18 -18.57 3.52
C THR A 73 7.65 -18.24 4.92
N ALA A 74 8.39 -17.41 5.67
CA ALA A 74 7.97 -16.92 6.98
C ALA A 74 6.66 -16.12 6.88
N PHE A 75 6.55 -15.22 5.90
CA PHE A 75 5.33 -14.48 5.60
C PHE A 75 4.12 -15.41 5.45
N SER A 76 4.25 -16.45 4.62
CA SER A 76 3.18 -17.41 4.34
C SER A 76 2.77 -18.23 5.57
N VAL A 77 3.72 -18.55 6.46
CA VAL A 77 3.45 -19.24 7.73
C VAL A 77 2.68 -18.32 8.67
N HIS A 78 3.12 -17.06 8.83
CA HIS A 78 2.46 -16.10 9.71
C HIS A 78 1.08 -15.70 9.19
N TYR A 79 0.90 -15.56 7.88
CA TYR A 79 -0.40 -15.27 7.27
C TYR A 79 -1.42 -16.37 7.58
N ARG A 80 -1.06 -17.63 7.33
CA ARG A 80 -1.90 -18.79 7.66
C ARG A 80 -2.16 -18.91 9.16
N GLY A 81 -1.13 -18.66 9.98
CA GLY A 81 -1.24 -18.64 11.44
C GLY A 81 -2.26 -17.60 11.91
N LEU A 82 -2.20 -16.38 11.37
CA LEU A 82 -3.14 -15.29 11.67
C LEU A 82 -4.57 -15.67 11.31
N GLN A 83 -4.79 -16.18 10.10
CA GLN A 83 -6.11 -16.65 9.65
C GLN A 83 -6.65 -17.75 10.57
N GLY A 84 -5.82 -18.73 10.94
CA GLY A 84 -6.19 -19.80 11.86
C GLY A 84 -6.57 -19.31 13.25
N LEU A 85 -5.86 -18.32 13.80
CA LEU A 85 -6.18 -17.72 15.09
C LEU A 85 -7.50 -16.95 15.06
N ILE A 86 -7.72 -16.12 14.02
CA ILE A 86 -8.98 -15.39 13.83
C ILE A 86 -10.15 -16.37 13.68
N HIS A 87 -9.98 -17.44 12.90
CA HIS A 87 -10.99 -18.47 12.73
C HIS A 87 -11.30 -19.18 14.05
N LYS A 88 -10.28 -19.58 14.83
CA LYS A 88 -10.46 -20.18 16.17
C LYS A 88 -11.15 -19.24 17.15
N ARG A 89 -11.00 -17.92 16.99
CA ARG A 89 -11.68 -16.90 17.79
C ARG A 89 -13.15 -16.72 17.40
N GLY A 90 -13.60 -17.34 16.29
CA GLY A 90 -14.97 -17.23 15.76
C GLY A 90 -15.13 -16.17 14.67
N GLY A 91 -14.03 -15.69 14.08
CA GLY A 91 -14.02 -14.70 13.02
C GLY A 91 -13.72 -13.27 13.50
N LEU A 92 -13.64 -12.33 12.54
CA LEU A 92 -13.31 -10.92 12.83
C LEU A 92 -14.32 -10.24 13.76
N SER A 93 -15.59 -10.67 13.74
CA SER A 93 -16.66 -10.15 14.62
C SER A 93 -16.43 -10.41 16.11
N GLN A 94 -15.55 -11.35 16.44
CA GLN A 94 -15.23 -11.72 17.82
C GLN A 94 -13.98 -11.00 18.34
N LEU A 95 -13.35 -10.14 17.53
CA LEU A 95 -12.25 -9.30 17.95
C LEU A 95 -12.77 -7.97 18.49
N THR A 96 -11.97 -7.30 19.31
CA THR A 96 -12.26 -5.90 19.66
C THR A 96 -12.27 -5.04 18.39
N TYR A 97 -13.13 -4.02 18.34
CA TYR A 97 -13.29 -3.16 17.17
C TYR A 97 -11.94 -2.60 16.66
N HIS A 98 -11.09 -2.11 17.55
CA HIS A 98 -9.78 -1.59 17.17
C HIS A 98 -8.87 -2.66 16.56
N LEU A 99 -8.84 -3.87 17.13
CA LEU A 99 -8.04 -4.96 16.59
C LEU A 99 -8.57 -5.44 15.24
N ALA A 100 -9.89 -5.60 15.11
CA ALA A 100 -10.54 -5.97 13.84
C ALA A 100 -10.19 -4.95 12.74
N THR A 101 -10.38 -3.66 13.02
CA THR A 101 -10.05 -2.58 12.07
C THR A 101 -8.57 -2.60 11.71
N TYR A 102 -7.68 -2.75 12.69
CA TYR A 102 -6.23 -2.81 12.46
C TYR A 102 -5.86 -4.00 11.58
N VAL A 103 -6.39 -5.20 11.87
CA VAL A 103 -6.17 -6.42 11.07
C VAL A 103 -6.66 -6.23 9.64
N VAL A 104 -7.90 -5.76 9.45
CA VAL A 104 -8.47 -5.61 8.10
C VAL A 104 -7.70 -4.57 7.30
N LEU A 105 -7.35 -3.42 7.88
CA LEU A 105 -6.59 -2.38 7.18
C LEU A 105 -5.25 -2.93 6.63
N HIS A 106 -4.52 -3.67 7.46
CA HIS A 106 -3.24 -4.26 7.05
C HIS A 106 -3.42 -5.38 6.04
N LEU A 107 -4.38 -6.28 6.25
CA LEU A 107 -4.57 -7.40 5.33
C LEU A 107 -5.11 -6.95 3.97
N THR A 108 -5.98 -5.93 3.91
CA THR A 108 -6.39 -5.32 2.64
C THR A 108 -5.23 -4.60 1.96
N THR A 109 -4.37 -3.92 2.73
CA THR A 109 -3.11 -3.34 2.20
C THR A 109 -2.22 -4.42 1.60
N LEU A 110 -1.99 -5.52 2.32
CA LEU A 110 -1.20 -6.64 1.82
C LEU A 110 -1.85 -7.34 0.62
N ALA A 111 -3.18 -7.43 0.56
CA ALA A 111 -3.89 -7.92 -0.61
C ALA A 111 -3.64 -7.01 -1.83
N MET A 112 -3.64 -5.69 -1.63
CA MET A 112 -3.35 -4.72 -2.69
C MET A 112 -1.90 -4.77 -3.16
N LEU A 113 -0.97 -5.16 -2.30
CA LEU A 113 0.44 -5.32 -2.64
C LEU A 113 0.70 -6.69 -3.29
N LYS A 114 0.34 -7.78 -2.63
CA LYS A 114 0.80 -9.16 -2.90
C LYS A 114 -0.21 -10.11 -3.58
N ARG A 115 -1.37 -9.64 -4.04
CA ARG A 115 -2.48 -10.47 -4.58
C ARG A 115 -2.97 -11.54 -3.61
N LEU A 116 -3.00 -11.20 -2.32
CA LEU A 116 -3.59 -12.11 -1.34
C LEU A 116 -5.11 -12.16 -1.52
N PRO A 117 -5.75 -13.32 -1.27
CA PRO A 117 -7.20 -13.38 -1.25
C PRO A 117 -7.74 -12.43 -0.20
N GLU A 118 -8.71 -11.60 -0.58
CA GLU A 118 -9.37 -10.70 0.34
C GLU A 118 -10.03 -11.51 1.45
N LEU A 119 -9.84 -11.10 2.72
CA LEU A 119 -10.65 -11.65 3.79
C LEU A 119 -12.10 -11.29 3.51
N ALA A 120 -12.99 -12.29 3.62
CA ALA A 120 -14.42 -12.09 3.40
C ALA A 120 -14.88 -10.79 4.06
N PRO A 121 -15.62 -9.93 3.33
CA PRO A 121 -15.92 -8.59 3.76
C PRO A 121 -16.54 -8.68 5.15
N HIS A 122 -15.79 -8.18 6.15
CA HIS A 122 -16.40 -7.96 7.44
C HIS A 122 -17.51 -6.95 7.17
N PRO A 123 -18.75 -7.16 7.65
CA PRO A 123 -19.70 -6.06 7.76
C PRO A 123 -19.03 -5.05 8.69
N THR A 124 -18.20 -4.18 8.13
CA THR A 124 -17.93 -2.85 8.68
C THR A 124 -19.30 -2.39 9.06
N SER A 125 -19.50 -2.27 10.38
CA SER A 125 -20.80 -2.01 10.96
C SER A 125 -21.47 -0.92 10.14
N ASN A 126 -22.80 -0.90 10.14
CA ASN A 126 -23.58 0.26 9.72
C ASN A 126 -23.28 1.49 10.63
N LEU A 127 -22.01 1.78 10.93
CA LEU A 127 -21.42 3.09 11.02
C LEU A 127 -21.74 3.77 9.68
N THR A 128 -23.02 4.13 9.54
CA THR A 128 -23.40 5.43 9.02
C THR A 128 -22.22 6.33 9.28
N LEU A 129 -21.54 6.74 8.20
CA LEU A 129 -20.55 7.80 8.18
C LEU A 129 -21.08 8.78 9.21
N ARG A 130 -20.55 8.78 10.45
CA ARG A 130 -21.01 9.76 11.42
C ARG A 130 -20.56 11.01 10.73
N HIS A 131 -21.53 11.77 10.20
CA HIS A 131 -21.35 13.04 9.49
C HIS A 131 -20.77 14.04 10.49
N THR A 132 -19.60 13.73 11.03
CA THR A 132 -18.67 14.68 11.52
C THR A 132 -18.40 15.52 10.28
N ARG A 133 -18.74 16.81 10.35
CA ARG A 133 -18.42 17.81 9.33
C ARG A 133 -16.90 17.98 9.15
N GLN A 134 -16.11 17.03 9.63
CA GLN A 134 -14.67 17.09 9.68
C GLN A 134 -14.15 16.60 8.34
N SER A 135 -13.37 17.44 7.69
CA SER A 135 -12.72 17.12 6.43
C SER A 135 -11.87 15.86 6.61
N TYR A 136 -12.06 14.89 5.72
CA TYR A 136 -11.28 13.66 5.71
C TYR A 136 -9.82 14.00 5.32
N PRO A 137 -8.83 13.73 6.18
CA PRO A 137 -7.49 14.29 6.02
C PRO A 137 -6.63 13.54 4.98
N CYS A 138 -7.14 12.46 4.39
CA CYS A 138 -6.35 11.54 3.55
C CYS A 138 -6.95 11.34 2.16
N ALA A 139 -7.40 12.43 1.53
CA ALA A 139 -7.83 12.39 0.14
C ALA A 139 -6.72 11.81 -0.77
N SER A 140 -7.13 11.00 -1.73
CA SER A 140 -6.24 10.33 -2.70
C SER A 140 -6.98 10.11 -4.02
N PRO A 141 -6.27 9.76 -5.11
CA PRO A 141 -6.93 9.35 -6.35
C PRO A 141 -7.95 8.21 -6.19
N LEU A 142 -7.76 7.32 -5.22
CA LEU A 142 -8.66 6.18 -4.97
C LEU A 142 -9.90 6.55 -4.15
N TYR A 143 -9.81 7.60 -3.33
CA TYR A 143 -10.90 8.02 -2.47
C TYR A 143 -10.75 9.49 -2.06
N ALA A 144 -11.79 10.28 -2.33
CA ALA A 144 -11.94 11.64 -1.85
C ALA A 144 -13.39 11.82 -1.37
N LEU A 145 -13.56 12.26 -0.13
CA LEU A 145 -14.89 12.50 0.43
C LEU A 145 -15.55 13.64 -0.35
N HIS A 146 -16.67 13.36 -1.02
CA HIS A 146 -17.38 14.26 -1.95
C HIS A 146 -16.57 14.72 -3.18
N GLY A 147 -15.47 14.04 -3.50
CA GLY A 147 -14.59 14.46 -4.62
C GLY A 147 -13.79 15.73 -4.34
N GLU A 148 -13.76 16.21 -3.10
CA GLU A 148 -13.06 17.45 -2.74
C GLU A 148 -11.59 17.18 -2.41
N PHE A 149 -10.69 17.92 -3.08
CA PHE A 149 -9.24 17.94 -2.82
C PHE A 149 -8.78 19.27 -2.22
N THR A 150 -9.70 20.05 -1.67
CA THR A 150 -9.44 21.40 -1.15
C THR A 150 -8.37 21.42 -0.05
N SER A 151 -8.29 20.36 0.75
CA SER A 151 -7.25 20.19 1.79
C SER A 151 -5.84 20.03 1.21
N LEU A 152 -5.70 19.57 -0.04
CA LEU A 152 -4.41 19.35 -0.68
C LEU A 152 -3.86 20.62 -1.36
N GLY A 153 -4.69 21.62 -1.63
CA GLY A 153 -4.29 22.82 -2.37
C GLY A 153 -3.17 23.63 -1.73
N ASN A 154 -3.02 23.54 -0.40
CA ASN A 154 -1.90 24.18 0.33
C ASN A 154 -0.73 23.22 0.61
N SER A 155 -0.85 21.96 0.21
CA SER A 155 0.08 20.88 0.56
C SER A 155 0.96 20.44 -0.62
N CYS A 156 0.63 20.84 -1.84
CA CYS A 156 1.36 20.49 -3.06
C CYS A 156 1.31 21.59 -4.12
N SER A 157 2.15 21.45 -5.14
CA SER A 157 2.12 22.27 -6.34
C SER A 157 0.82 22.08 -7.13
N THR A 158 0.40 23.11 -7.88
CA THR A 158 -0.81 23.05 -8.72
C THR A 158 -0.75 21.89 -9.72
N GLN A 159 0.42 21.64 -10.31
CA GLN A 159 0.62 20.53 -11.25
C GLN A 159 0.42 19.17 -10.57
N THR A 160 0.86 19.03 -9.32
CA THR A 160 0.63 17.80 -8.55
C THR A 160 -0.85 17.60 -8.25
N LEU A 161 -1.56 18.67 -7.88
CA LEU A 161 -2.99 18.63 -7.64
C LEU A 161 -3.78 18.25 -8.91
N GLU A 162 -3.40 18.79 -10.07
CA GLU A 162 -3.99 18.43 -11.37
C GLU A 162 -3.84 16.93 -11.65
N ILE A 163 -2.65 16.36 -11.46
CA ILE A 163 -2.42 14.92 -11.61
C ILE A 163 -3.33 14.11 -10.68
N ILE A 164 -3.46 14.53 -9.40
CA ILE A 164 -4.30 13.83 -8.43
C ILE A 164 -5.77 13.83 -8.87
N ILE A 165 -6.27 14.99 -9.33
CA ILE A 165 -7.65 15.14 -9.82
C ILE A 165 -7.86 14.28 -11.07
N ASP A 166 -6.93 14.29 -12.03
CA ASP A 166 -7.00 13.48 -13.24
C ASP A 166 -7.04 11.98 -12.91
N MET A 167 -6.20 11.52 -11.98
CA MET A 167 -6.19 10.12 -11.56
C MET A 167 -7.47 9.74 -10.82
N SER A 168 -8.08 10.66 -10.07
CA SER A 168 -9.39 10.44 -9.45
C SER A 168 -10.52 10.32 -10.49
N ASN A 169 -10.55 11.22 -11.47
CA ASN A 169 -11.50 11.17 -12.58
C ASN A 169 -11.37 9.88 -13.38
N LEU A 170 -10.12 9.47 -13.70
CA LEU A 170 -9.83 8.21 -14.38
C LEU A 170 -10.31 7.01 -13.58
N THR A 171 -10.09 7.02 -12.26
CA THR A 171 -10.54 5.96 -11.34
C THR A 171 -12.06 5.82 -11.36
N GLN A 172 -12.79 6.93 -11.27
CA GLN A 172 -14.26 6.93 -11.32
C GLN A 172 -14.76 6.43 -12.68
N ALA A 173 -14.22 6.94 -13.79
CA ALA A 173 -14.63 6.51 -15.12
C ALA A 173 -14.37 5.01 -15.37
N PHE A 174 -13.19 4.53 -15.00
CA PHE A 174 -12.82 3.11 -15.13
C PHE A 174 -13.77 2.20 -14.35
N THR A 175 -14.09 2.57 -13.10
CA THR A 175 -14.90 1.75 -12.20
C THR A 175 -16.40 1.82 -12.50
N HIS A 176 -16.92 2.97 -12.96
CA HIS A 176 -18.31 3.12 -13.40
C HIS A 176 -18.60 2.33 -14.67
N GLN A 177 -17.70 2.35 -15.66
CA GLN A 177 -17.94 1.67 -16.94
C GLN A 177 -18.02 0.14 -16.76
N HIS A 178 -17.22 -0.42 -15.84
CA HIS A 178 -17.27 -1.84 -15.49
C HIS A 178 -18.52 -2.27 -14.70
N GLN A 179 -19.29 -1.34 -14.12
CA GLN A 179 -20.60 -1.67 -13.54
C GLN A 179 -21.68 -1.85 -14.61
N GLY A 180 -21.51 -1.21 -15.77
CA GLY A 180 -22.50 -1.18 -16.86
C GLY A 180 -22.41 -2.32 -17.87
N VAL A 181 -21.67 -3.40 -17.59
CA VAL A 181 -21.41 -4.54 -18.50
C VAL A 181 -20.61 -4.18 -19.76
N THR A 182 -20.30 -2.89 -19.97
CA THR A 182 -19.50 -2.43 -21.12
C THR A 182 -18.02 -2.42 -20.81
N ASN A 183 -17.19 -2.84 -21.76
CA ASN A 183 -15.74 -2.71 -21.64
C ASN A 183 -15.33 -1.25 -21.53
N PHE A 184 -14.35 -0.94 -20.66
CA PHE A 184 -13.78 0.39 -20.59
C PHE A 184 -13.10 0.78 -21.91
N VAL A 185 -13.55 1.90 -22.49
CA VAL A 185 -12.99 2.47 -23.72
C VAL A 185 -12.37 3.80 -23.34
N PRO A 186 -11.03 3.91 -23.34
CA PRO A 186 -10.37 5.16 -22.97
C PRO A 186 -10.76 6.27 -23.96
N THR A 187 -11.22 7.39 -23.44
CA THR A 187 -11.53 8.59 -24.23
C THR A 187 -10.24 9.26 -24.74
N PRO A 188 -10.31 10.12 -25.76
CA PRO A 188 -9.16 10.92 -26.20
C PRO A 188 -8.52 11.73 -25.07
N GLN A 189 -9.33 12.20 -24.11
CA GLN A 189 -8.87 12.93 -22.94
C GLN A 189 -7.88 12.11 -22.08
N TYR A 190 -8.13 10.83 -21.85
CA TYR A 190 -7.21 10.00 -21.04
C TYR A 190 -5.89 9.73 -21.77
N HIS A 191 -5.92 9.63 -23.11
CA HIS A 191 -4.69 9.52 -23.91
C HIS A 191 -3.88 10.83 -23.88
N GLU A 192 -4.55 11.98 -23.82
CA GLU A 192 -3.91 13.28 -23.65
C GLU A 192 -3.26 13.39 -22.27
N ILE A 193 -3.95 13.00 -21.20
CA ILE A 193 -3.39 12.93 -19.84
C ILE A 193 -2.14 12.04 -19.82
N TYR A 194 -2.22 10.84 -20.40
CA TYR A 194 -1.06 9.93 -20.50
C TYR A 194 0.11 10.55 -21.27
N SER A 195 -0.18 11.20 -22.41
CA SER A 195 0.83 11.89 -23.22
C SER A 195 1.46 13.06 -22.47
N HIS A 196 0.66 13.81 -21.70
CA HIS A 196 1.11 14.91 -20.87
C HIS A 196 2.04 14.43 -19.75
N LEU A 197 1.66 13.37 -19.02
CA LEU A 197 2.50 12.75 -17.98
C LEU A 197 3.85 12.27 -18.53
N HIS A 198 3.86 11.72 -19.75
CA HIS A 198 5.08 11.23 -20.40
C HIS A 198 5.99 12.36 -20.90
N ARG A 199 5.42 13.47 -21.39
CA ARG A 199 6.20 14.62 -21.92
C ARG A 199 6.66 15.58 -20.83
N SER A 200 6.00 15.56 -19.69
CA SER A 200 6.36 16.40 -18.54
C SER A 200 7.83 16.16 -18.20
N PRO A 201 8.66 17.21 -18.11
CA PRO A 201 10.07 17.04 -17.79
C PRO A 201 10.19 16.36 -16.43
N SER A 202 11.09 15.38 -16.32
CA SER A 202 11.47 14.86 -15.00
C SER A 202 11.97 16.05 -14.16
N ALA A 203 11.56 16.11 -12.90
CA ALA A 203 11.90 17.20 -12.00
C ALA A 203 13.42 17.21 -11.74
N GLN A 204 14.19 17.81 -12.64
CA GLN A 204 15.62 18.03 -12.43
C GLN A 204 15.87 19.02 -11.29
N ASP A 205 14.85 19.83 -10.90
CA ASP A 205 14.90 20.75 -9.77
C ASP A 205 13.61 20.68 -8.89
N ILE A 206 13.76 19.99 -7.74
CA ILE A 206 13.19 20.27 -6.40
C ILE A 206 11.86 19.58 -5.98
N ASP A 207 10.86 19.36 -6.82
CA ASP A 207 9.58 18.76 -6.33
C ASP A 207 9.54 17.23 -6.48
N TRP A 208 10.21 16.52 -5.56
CA TRP A 208 10.20 15.06 -5.52
C TRP A 208 8.82 14.45 -5.21
N ILE A 209 7.92 15.21 -4.55
CA ILE A 209 6.54 14.78 -4.32
C ILE A 209 5.77 14.80 -5.64
N HIS A 210 5.93 15.86 -6.44
CA HIS A 210 5.41 15.92 -7.81
C HIS A 210 5.91 14.76 -8.65
N GLU A 211 7.22 14.53 -8.68
CA GLU A 211 7.81 13.46 -9.51
C GLU A 211 7.32 12.07 -9.09
N SER A 212 7.27 11.80 -7.78
CA SER A 212 6.71 10.56 -7.24
C SER A 212 5.25 10.36 -7.66
N THR A 213 4.45 11.43 -7.58
CA THR A 213 3.03 11.41 -7.98
C THR A 213 2.88 11.19 -9.48
N ARG A 214 3.70 11.86 -10.29
CA ARG A 214 3.71 11.75 -11.76
C ARG A 214 4.09 10.35 -12.23
N LEU A 215 5.14 9.76 -11.66
CA LEU A 215 5.61 8.41 -12.01
C LEU A 215 4.58 7.34 -11.60
N ALA A 216 3.97 7.46 -10.42
CA ALA A 216 2.87 6.58 -10.02
C ALA A 216 1.65 6.74 -10.95
N ALA A 217 1.30 7.99 -11.32
CA ALA A 217 0.23 8.27 -12.27
C ALA A 217 0.51 7.69 -13.66
N LEU A 218 1.78 7.68 -14.10
CA LEU A 218 2.19 7.09 -15.37
C LEU A 218 1.95 5.57 -15.37
N ILE A 219 2.39 4.86 -14.32
CA ILE A 219 2.13 3.43 -14.15
C ILE A 219 0.62 3.16 -14.13
N TYR A 220 -0.10 3.92 -13.31
CA TYR A 220 -1.53 3.74 -13.09
C TYR A 220 -2.35 3.96 -14.36
N THR A 221 -2.09 5.06 -15.07
CA THR A 221 -2.76 5.41 -16.32
C THR A 221 -2.44 4.42 -17.42
N HIS A 222 -1.17 4.01 -17.55
CA HIS A 222 -0.79 3.00 -18.53
C HIS A 222 -1.53 1.69 -18.30
N ALA A 223 -1.58 1.22 -17.05
CA ALA A 223 -2.27 -0.02 -16.68
C ALA A 223 -3.76 0.05 -17.07
N ILE A 224 -4.44 1.16 -16.75
CA ILE A 224 -5.86 1.35 -17.05
C ILE A 224 -6.14 1.50 -18.56
N ILE A 225 -5.39 2.33 -19.27
CA ILE A 225 -5.63 2.61 -20.70
C ILE A 225 -5.36 1.37 -21.55
N HIS A 226 -4.26 0.67 -21.25
CA HIS A 226 -3.83 -0.50 -22.01
C HIS A 226 -4.35 -1.82 -21.45
N HIS A 227 -5.14 -1.80 -20.38
CA HIS A 227 -5.66 -3.00 -19.70
C HIS A 227 -4.57 -4.00 -19.32
N THR A 228 -3.44 -3.49 -18.81
CA THR A 228 -2.29 -4.30 -18.37
C THR A 228 -2.17 -4.30 -16.86
N THR A 229 -1.41 -5.25 -16.31
CA THR A 229 -1.10 -5.26 -14.87
C THR A 229 -0.18 -4.10 -14.50
N PHE A 230 -0.20 -3.67 -13.24
CA PHE A 230 0.74 -2.64 -12.75
C PHE A 230 2.20 -3.03 -12.95
N THR A 231 2.53 -4.32 -12.84
CA THR A 231 3.88 -4.84 -13.11
C THR A 231 4.30 -4.59 -14.55
N SER A 232 3.42 -4.93 -15.52
CA SER A 232 3.71 -4.70 -16.94
C SER A 232 3.91 -3.21 -17.22
N ALA A 233 2.98 -2.38 -16.73
CA ALA A 233 3.03 -0.93 -16.87
C ALA A 233 4.30 -0.29 -16.27
N ALA A 234 4.80 -0.81 -15.15
CA ALA A 234 5.95 -0.24 -14.46
C ALA A 234 7.31 -0.66 -15.05
N ASN A 235 7.34 -1.71 -15.89
CA ASN A 235 8.54 -2.21 -16.56
C ASN A 235 8.85 -1.52 -17.90
N ILE A 236 8.05 -0.52 -18.30
CA ILE A 236 8.30 0.29 -19.49
C ILE A 236 9.61 1.06 -19.31
N SER A 237 10.39 1.18 -20.39
CA SER A 237 11.61 1.97 -20.39
C SER A 237 11.33 3.45 -20.10
N HIS A 238 12.06 3.99 -19.14
CA HIS A 238 12.04 5.38 -18.71
C HIS A 238 13.42 5.99 -18.94
N GLN A 239 13.47 7.13 -19.61
CA GLN A 239 14.71 7.89 -19.77
C GLN A 239 14.84 8.86 -18.61
N ASP A 240 15.73 8.52 -17.67
CA ASP A 240 16.10 9.39 -16.59
C ASP A 240 17.37 10.18 -16.98
N PRO A 241 17.38 11.53 -16.84
CA PRO A 241 18.55 12.33 -17.19
C PRO A 241 19.81 12.01 -16.37
N THR A 242 19.63 11.48 -15.15
CA THR A 242 20.69 11.18 -14.19
C THR A 242 21.07 9.70 -14.20
N MET A 243 20.08 8.81 -14.36
CA MET A 243 20.29 7.35 -14.29
C MET A 243 20.33 6.65 -15.65
N GLY A 244 20.05 7.35 -16.75
CA GLY A 244 19.97 6.78 -18.09
C GLY A 244 18.68 5.97 -18.28
N ASN A 245 18.76 4.91 -19.10
CA ASN A 245 17.59 4.05 -19.35
C ASN A 245 17.33 3.15 -18.14
N THR A 246 16.20 3.36 -17.49
CA THR A 246 15.73 2.55 -16.36
C THR A 246 14.26 2.16 -16.54
N THR A 247 13.63 1.52 -15.55
CA THR A 247 12.18 1.27 -15.56
C THR A 247 11.44 2.37 -14.81
N VAL A 248 10.17 2.60 -15.13
CA VAL A 248 9.34 3.57 -14.41
C VAL A 248 9.26 3.21 -12.91
N LEU A 249 9.25 1.91 -12.57
CA LEU A 249 9.28 1.46 -11.17
C LEU A 249 10.54 1.90 -10.43
N HIS A 250 11.69 1.80 -11.07
CA HIS A 250 12.95 2.20 -10.44
C HIS A 250 13.05 3.71 -10.27
N ALA A 251 12.63 4.47 -11.30
CA ALA A 251 12.51 5.92 -11.20
C ALA A 251 11.57 6.32 -10.06
N LEU A 252 10.43 5.62 -9.90
CA LEU A 252 9.48 5.88 -8.81
C LEU A 252 10.10 5.62 -7.43
N LEU A 253 10.81 4.50 -7.26
CA LEU A 253 11.50 4.23 -6.00
C LEU A 253 12.50 5.34 -5.67
N SER A 254 13.32 5.73 -6.66
CA SER A 254 14.30 6.81 -6.51
C SER A 254 13.62 8.12 -6.12
N ALA A 255 12.55 8.52 -6.81
CA ALA A 255 11.84 9.76 -6.52
C ALA A 255 11.26 9.77 -5.09
N VAL A 256 10.67 8.66 -4.63
CA VAL A 256 10.12 8.55 -3.27
C VAL A 256 11.22 8.61 -2.21
N ASP A 257 12.38 8.01 -2.46
CA ASP A 257 13.53 8.02 -1.54
C ASP A 257 14.08 9.44 -1.30
N HIS A 258 13.88 10.36 -2.25
CA HIS A 258 14.24 11.77 -2.11
C HIS A 258 13.16 12.62 -1.39
N THR A 259 12.07 12.00 -0.92
CA THR A 259 11.02 12.68 -0.14
C THR A 259 11.07 12.34 1.35
N ASP A 260 10.29 13.05 2.18
CA ASP A 260 10.04 12.64 3.56
C ASP A 260 9.06 11.44 3.64
N ALA A 261 9.56 10.25 3.27
CA ALA A 261 8.82 8.99 3.36
C ALA A 261 8.50 8.62 4.82
N ILE A 262 9.31 9.08 5.79
CA ILE A 262 9.14 8.85 7.23
C ILE A 262 7.89 9.57 7.74
N GLY A 263 7.67 10.82 7.32
CA GLY A 263 6.48 11.62 7.61
C GLY A 263 5.24 11.24 6.78
N CYS A 264 5.40 10.35 5.79
CA CYS A 264 4.35 9.96 4.84
C CYS A 264 3.67 11.20 4.20
N TRP A 265 4.46 12.23 3.89
CA TRP A 265 4.03 13.52 3.32
C TRP A 265 2.96 14.29 4.10
N GLY A 266 2.81 14.04 5.41
CA GLY A 266 1.93 14.82 6.27
C GLY A 266 0.46 14.84 5.82
N SER A 267 -0.02 16.00 5.35
CA SER A 267 -1.39 16.19 4.84
C SER A 267 -1.66 15.47 3.52
N MET A 268 -0.61 15.08 2.77
CA MET A 268 -0.75 14.30 1.54
C MET A 268 -0.67 12.79 1.76
N ARG A 269 -0.84 12.30 2.99
CA ARG A 269 -0.68 10.89 3.34
C ARG A 269 -1.54 9.94 2.50
N GLY A 270 -2.75 10.34 2.12
CA GLY A 270 -3.60 9.55 1.22
C GLY A 270 -2.97 9.35 -0.16
N VAL A 271 -2.34 10.41 -0.70
CA VAL A 271 -1.61 10.36 -1.97
C VAL A 271 -0.33 9.53 -1.82
N PHE A 272 0.42 9.72 -0.74
CA PHE A 272 1.61 8.90 -0.44
C PHE A 272 1.26 7.41 -0.35
N LEU A 273 0.18 7.07 0.34
CA LEU A 273 -0.32 5.70 0.41
C LEU A 273 -0.65 5.17 -0.98
N TRP A 274 -1.38 5.93 -1.80
CA TRP A 274 -1.68 5.54 -3.18
C TRP A 274 -0.40 5.28 -3.99
N VAL A 275 0.59 6.18 -3.95
CA VAL A 275 1.90 6.00 -4.60
C VAL A 275 2.56 4.69 -4.17
N CYS A 276 2.60 4.41 -2.87
CA CYS A 276 3.20 3.20 -2.32
C CYS A 276 2.44 1.92 -2.72
N LEU A 277 1.10 1.99 -2.81
CA LEU A 277 0.29 0.86 -3.27
C LEU A 277 0.56 0.56 -4.75
N ILE A 278 0.69 1.57 -5.60
CA ILE A 278 1.00 1.37 -7.03
C ILE A 278 2.41 0.80 -7.20
N GLY A 279 3.43 1.43 -6.61
CA GLY A 279 4.81 0.96 -6.67
C GLY A 279 4.98 -0.44 -6.07
N GLY A 280 4.33 -0.68 -4.93
CA GLY A 280 4.29 -1.98 -4.28
C GLY A 280 3.65 -3.04 -5.18
N ALA A 281 2.41 -2.85 -5.62
CA ALA A 281 1.71 -3.79 -6.50
C ALA A 281 2.49 -4.08 -7.79
N ALA A 282 3.16 -3.07 -8.37
CA ALA A 282 4.01 -3.23 -9.53
C ALA A 282 5.26 -4.08 -9.26
N SER A 283 5.86 -3.93 -8.07
CA SER A 283 7.06 -4.68 -7.66
C SER A 283 6.81 -6.18 -7.39
N TRP A 284 5.57 -6.56 -7.09
CA TRP A 284 5.12 -7.95 -6.89
C TRP A 284 4.79 -8.67 -8.21
N GLY A 285 5.55 -8.40 -9.27
CA GLY A 285 5.40 -9.06 -10.57
C GLY A 285 5.28 -10.57 -10.50
N SER A 286 4.74 -11.20 -11.55
CA SER A 286 4.65 -12.66 -11.61
C SER A 286 6.06 -13.24 -11.55
N ASP A 287 6.51 -13.55 -10.34
CA ASP A 287 7.65 -14.41 -10.11
C ASP A 287 7.30 -15.69 -10.84
N ASN A 288 7.94 -15.91 -12.00
CA ASN A 288 7.82 -17.17 -12.68
C ASN A 288 8.43 -18.18 -11.68
N PRO A 289 7.63 -19.07 -11.07
CA PRO A 289 8.09 -19.88 -9.94
C PRO A 289 9.26 -20.80 -10.34
N GLU A 290 9.50 -20.96 -11.64
CA GLU A 290 10.63 -21.70 -12.22
C GLU A 290 11.97 -20.96 -12.11
N VAL A 291 11.98 -19.63 -12.00
CA VAL A 291 13.18 -18.81 -11.81
C VAL A 291 13.14 -18.25 -10.39
N GLY A 292 13.34 -19.11 -9.40
CA GLY A 292 13.19 -18.82 -7.96
C GLY A 292 14.15 -17.78 -7.36
N PHE A 293 14.75 -16.89 -8.16
CA PHE A 293 15.62 -15.81 -7.69
C PHE A 293 15.01 -14.45 -8.03
N VAL A 294 14.40 -13.82 -7.04
CA VAL A 294 14.05 -12.39 -7.08
C VAL A 294 15.36 -11.60 -7.01
N SER A 295 15.56 -10.64 -7.92
CA SER A 295 16.76 -9.79 -7.85
C SER A 295 16.78 -9.00 -6.53
N PRO A 296 17.94 -8.76 -5.91
CA PRO A 296 18.02 -7.98 -4.67
C PRO A 296 17.36 -6.60 -4.80
N GLN A 297 17.43 -5.99 -5.98
CA GLN A 297 16.79 -4.72 -6.29
C GLN A 297 15.26 -4.80 -6.26
N MET A 298 14.67 -5.88 -6.80
CA MET A 298 13.22 -6.08 -6.75
C MET A 298 12.74 -6.42 -5.32
N ALA A 299 13.51 -7.23 -4.59
CA ALA A 299 13.23 -7.50 -3.18
C ALA A 299 13.26 -6.19 -2.35
N TRP A 300 14.25 -5.34 -2.61
CA TRP A 300 14.35 -4.01 -2.00
C TRP A 300 13.13 -3.13 -2.30
N MET A 301 12.71 -3.02 -3.58
CA MET A 301 11.51 -2.26 -3.97
C MET A 301 10.25 -2.78 -3.26
N ARG A 302 10.06 -4.11 -3.23
CA ARG A 302 8.93 -4.75 -2.53
C ARG A 302 8.92 -4.37 -1.07
N LYS A 303 10.07 -4.45 -0.39
CA LYS A 303 10.22 -4.12 1.03
C LYS A 303 9.90 -2.63 1.25
N CYS A 304 10.53 -1.72 0.52
CA CYS A 304 10.33 -0.28 0.68
C CYS A 304 8.86 0.14 0.54
N PHE A 305 8.24 -0.16 -0.60
CA PHE A 305 6.85 0.25 -0.85
C PHE A 305 5.86 -0.40 0.11
N SER A 306 6.09 -1.67 0.48
CA SER A 306 5.20 -2.36 1.42
C SER A 306 5.25 -1.73 2.81
N PHE A 307 6.44 -1.45 3.33
CA PHE A 307 6.60 -0.82 4.63
C PHE A 307 6.10 0.63 4.63
N TRP A 308 6.39 1.42 3.60
CA TRP A 308 5.84 2.77 3.49
C TRP A 308 4.30 2.78 3.44
N ALA A 309 3.68 1.85 2.70
CA ALA A 309 2.22 1.70 2.69
C ALA A 309 1.67 1.31 4.06
N ILE A 310 2.26 0.34 4.74
CA ILE A 310 1.87 -0.09 6.09
C ILE A 310 1.95 1.10 7.07
N ARG A 311 3.05 1.85 7.04
CA ARG A 311 3.23 3.04 7.88
C ARG A 311 2.16 4.09 7.61
N ALA A 312 1.89 4.37 6.34
CA ALA A 312 0.92 5.37 5.92
C ALA A 312 -0.49 5.01 6.41
N VAL A 313 -0.89 3.74 6.32
CA VAL A 313 -2.21 3.27 6.79
C VAL A 313 -2.37 3.44 8.31
N VAL A 314 -1.34 3.12 9.10
CA VAL A 314 -1.38 3.28 10.57
C VAL A 314 -1.42 4.75 10.98
N GLY A 315 -0.77 5.62 10.21
CA GLY A 315 -0.68 7.04 10.52
C GLY A 315 -2.03 7.76 10.53
N VAL A 316 -3.00 7.33 9.72
CA VAL A 316 -4.28 8.02 9.51
C VAL A 316 -5.13 8.13 10.78
N GLY A 317 -4.96 7.22 11.74
CA GLY A 317 -5.80 7.16 12.95
C GLY A 317 -7.08 6.34 12.73
N PHE A 318 -7.58 5.72 13.81
CA PHE A 318 -8.73 4.80 13.72
C PHE A 318 -10.04 5.52 13.41
N GLU A 319 -10.16 6.79 13.79
CA GLU A 319 -11.31 7.64 13.52
C GLU A 319 -11.55 7.89 12.02
N PHE A 320 -10.54 7.69 11.19
CA PHE A 320 -10.57 7.88 9.74
C PHE A 320 -10.37 6.55 8.98
N ALA A 321 -10.43 5.42 9.69
CA ALA A 321 -10.20 4.09 9.13
C ALA A 321 -11.17 3.76 7.99
N ASP A 322 -12.42 4.20 8.07
CA ASP A 322 -13.44 3.92 7.04
C ASP A 322 -13.05 4.50 5.69
N GLY A 323 -12.65 5.78 5.62
CA GLY A 323 -12.19 6.39 4.37
C GLY A 323 -10.92 5.74 3.82
N THR A 324 -10.03 5.28 4.71
CA THR A 324 -8.82 4.56 4.29
C THR A 324 -9.19 3.20 3.72
N MET A 325 -10.13 2.51 4.36
CA MET A 325 -10.67 1.22 3.90
C MET A 325 -11.33 1.34 2.53
N GLU A 326 -12.14 2.38 2.30
CA GLU A 326 -12.77 2.62 1.01
C GLU A 326 -11.74 2.87 -0.10
N GLY A 327 -10.69 3.65 0.19
CA GLY A 327 -9.57 3.83 -0.75
C GLY A 327 -8.85 2.50 -1.05
N LEU A 328 -8.56 1.69 -0.02
CA LEU A 328 -7.92 0.39 -0.19
C LEU A 328 -8.78 -0.59 -0.99
N ARG A 329 -10.09 -0.67 -0.71
CA ARG A 329 -11.05 -1.49 -1.45
C ARG A 329 -11.17 -1.04 -2.91
N MET A 330 -11.19 0.27 -3.16
CA MET A 330 -11.19 0.80 -4.51
C MET A 330 -9.93 0.37 -5.27
N GLY A 331 -8.75 0.53 -4.65
CA GLY A 331 -7.48 0.05 -5.21
C GLY A 331 -7.51 -1.45 -5.53
N LEU A 332 -7.98 -2.27 -4.60
CA LEU A 332 -8.14 -3.72 -4.77
C LEU A 332 -9.03 -4.05 -5.97
N ARG A 333 -10.18 -3.36 -6.07
CA ARG A 333 -11.13 -3.52 -7.16
C ARG A 333 -10.49 -3.20 -8.51
N ILE A 334 -9.77 -2.08 -8.62
CA ILE A 334 -9.06 -1.71 -9.85
C ILE A 334 -8.04 -2.79 -10.21
N ARG A 335 -7.24 -3.23 -9.24
CA ARG A 335 -6.25 -4.28 -9.47
C ARG A 335 -6.89 -5.57 -9.99
N ASN A 336 -7.96 -6.03 -9.36
CA ASN A 336 -8.66 -7.26 -9.78
C ASN A 336 -9.19 -7.12 -11.22
N LEU A 337 -9.77 -5.96 -11.57
CA LEU A 337 -10.24 -5.70 -12.94
C LEU A 337 -9.11 -5.73 -13.98
N LEU A 338 -7.91 -5.30 -13.60
CA LEU A 338 -6.72 -5.35 -14.46
C LEU A 338 -6.15 -6.79 -14.58
N ASP A 339 -6.24 -7.58 -13.51
CA ASP A 339 -5.72 -8.94 -13.47
C ASP A 339 -6.66 -9.96 -14.17
N GLU A 340 -7.99 -9.81 -14.04
CA GLU A 340 -9.00 -10.71 -14.64
C GLU A 340 -8.95 -10.79 -16.17
N ARG A 341 -8.45 -9.76 -16.86
CA ARG A 341 -8.34 -9.74 -18.33
C ARG A 341 -7.09 -10.43 -18.87
N ASN A 342 -6.16 -10.81 -18.00
CA ASN A 342 -4.88 -11.42 -18.37
C ASN A 342 -4.84 -12.95 -18.14
N LEU A 343 -5.99 -13.55 -17.76
CA LEU A 343 -6.21 -15.01 -17.61
C LEU A 343 -7.07 -15.54 -18.76
#